data_AF-A0A8T4RJ08-F1
#
_entry.id   AF-A0A8T4RJ08-F1
#
_cell.length_a   1.000
_cell.length_b   1.000
_cell.length_c   1.000
_cell.angle_alpha   90.00
_cell.angle_beta   90.00
_cell.angle_gamma   90.00
#
_symmetry.space_group_name_H-M   'P 1'
#
loop_
_entity.id
_entity.type
_entity.pdbx_description
1 polymer ?
#
loop_
_entity_poly.entity_id
_entity_poly.type
_entity_poly.pdbx_seq_one_letter_code
_entity_poly.pdbx_strand_id
1 'polypeptide(L)'
;MSEAELLALILRQGSCKENVIDMCHRLIATFGLDRLKHLSLKELQSIHGIGVAKACQIKALFELNKRCSYTPSSFVIKEAKDVYTYASPKLKDLDREVFMILLLDTKNRVIRDEIVSIGTLNSCMSHPREVFKSAIRESCNALILVHNHPSGDCTPS
;
A
#
# COMPACT_ATOMS: atom_id res chain seq x y z
N MET A 1 8.22 14.93 15.67
CA MET A 1 7.30 14.10 16.46
C MET A 1 7.97 12.75 16.74
N SER A 2 8.06 12.36 18.01
CA SER A 2 8.61 11.06 18.43
C SER A 2 7.57 9.94 18.31
N GLU A 3 8.01 8.68 18.39
CA GLU A 3 7.12 7.51 18.42
C GLU A 3 6.13 7.57 19.59
N ALA A 4 6.59 8.02 20.76
CA ALA A 4 5.75 8.17 21.94
C ALA A 4 4.70 9.26 21.77
N GLU A 5 5.05 10.39 21.14
CA GLU A 5 4.09 11.47 20.84
C GLU A 5 3.01 11.02 19.84
N LEU A 6 3.39 10.28 18.80
CA LEU A 6 2.43 9.72 17.83
C LEU A 6 1.46 8.75 18.50
N LEU A 7 1.97 7.83 19.32
CA LEU A 7 1.13 6.88 20.04
C LEU A 7 0.23 7.61 21.05
N ALA A 8 0.73 8.66 21.70
CA ALA A 8 -0.05 9.44 22.65
C ALA A 8 -1.24 10.17 22.01
N LEU A 9 -1.09 10.69 20.79
CA LEU A 9 -2.21 11.27 20.04
C LEU A 9 -3.32 10.24 19.77
N ILE A 10 -2.95 8.98 19.55
CA ILE A 10 -3.89 7.88 19.28
C ILE A 10 -4.61 7.47 20.57
N LEU A 11 -3.85 7.31 21.67
CA LEU A 11 -4.39 6.87 22.97
C LEU A 11 -5.14 7.97 23.72
N ARG A 12 -4.88 9.25 23.39
CA ARG A 12 -5.47 10.49 23.90
C ARG A 12 -5.26 10.79 25.38
N GLN A 13 -5.42 9.80 26.27
CA GLN A 13 -5.40 9.99 27.71
C GLN A 13 -4.50 8.97 28.41
N GLY A 14 -3.91 9.40 29.53
CA GLY A 14 -3.05 8.59 30.38
C GLY A 14 -3.84 7.61 31.26
N SER A 15 -3.21 7.16 32.33
CA SER A 15 -3.89 6.43 33.41
C SER A 15 -4.03 7.34 34.63
N CYS A 16 -4.52 6.81 35.75
CA CYS A 16 -4.49 7.53 37.02
C CYS A 16 -3.06 7.70 37.59
N LYS A 17 -2.08 6.90 37.14
CA LYS A 17 -0.71 6.91 37.67
C LYS A 17 0.30 7.68 36.81
N GLU A 18 0.02 7.86 35.53
CA GLU A 18 0.94 8.48 34.58
C GLU A 18 0.16 9.17 33.45
N ASN A 19 0.72 10.25 32.90
CA ASN A 19 0.13 10.91 31.74
C ASN A 19 0.32 10.07 30.46
N VAL A 20 -0.34 10.47 29.37
CA VAL A 20 -0.35 9.69 28.12
C VAL A 20 1.04 9.59 27.47
N ILE A 21 1.87 10.64 27.59
CA ILE A 21 3.21 10.68 26.99
C ILE A 21 4.13 9.72 27.74
N ASP A 22 4.16 9.77 29.07
CA ASP A 22 4.95 8.87 29.91
C ASP A 22 4.54 7.41 29.72
N MET A 23 3.24 7.14 29.63
CA MET A 23 2.69 5.81 29.32
C MET A 23 3.23 5.30 27.98
N CYS A 24 3.26 6.16 26.94
CA CYS A 24 3.76 5.78 25.63
C CYS A 24 5.28 5.57 25.65
N HIS A 25 6.05 6.42 26.33
CA HIS A 25 7.48 6.20 26.52
C HIS A 25 7.77 4.87 27.19
N ARG A 26 7.03 4.53 28.26
CA ARG A 26 7.15 3.24 28.94
C ARG A 26 6.81 2.06 28.03
N LEU A 27 5.73 2.15 27.26
CA LEU A 27 5.36 1.11 26.29
C LEU A 27 6.47 0.88 25.26
N ILE A 28 6.98 1.97 24.65
CA ILE A 28 8.05 1.89 23.65
C ILE A 28 9.34 1.36 24.27
N ALA A 29 9.72 1.81 25.47
CA ALA A 29 10.91 1.31 26.15
C ALA A 29 10.81 -0.17 26.54
N THR A 30 9.61 -0.65 26.88
CA THR A 30 9.40 -2.04 27.33
C THR A 30 9.29 -3.02 26.17
N PHE A 31 8.59 -2.64 25.10
CA PHE A 31 8.24 -3.55 24.00
C PHE A 31 8.90 -3.17 22.68
N GLY A 32 9.17 -1.88 22.45
CA GLY A 32 9.37 -1.35 21.10
C GLY A 32 8.12 -1.48 20.24
N LEU A 33 8.07 -0.76 19.11
CA LEU A 33 6.92 -0.84 18.20
C LEU A 33 6.71 -2.24 17.60
N ASP A 34 7.81 -2.95 17.32
CA ASP A 34 7.76 -4.27 16.68
C ASP A 34 7.09 -5.32 17.58
N ARG A 35 7.50 -5.44 18.85
CA ARG A 35 6.84 -6.38 19.76
C ARG A 35 5.42 -5.94 20.12
N LEU A 36 5.20 -4.64 20.31
CA LEU A 36 3.88 -4.09 20.68
C LEU A 36 2.80 -4.43 19.63
N LYS A 37 3.15 -4.45 18.35
CA LYS A 37 2.31 -4.89 17.23
C LYS A 37 1.81 -6.33 17.39
N HIS A 38 2.69 -7.21 17.89
CA HIS A 38 2.43 -8.64 17.95
C HIS A 38 1.68 -9.09 19.20
N LEU A 39 1.58 -8.26 20.24
CA LEU A 39 0.81 -8.57 21.42
C LEU A 39 -0.67 -8.83 21.09
N SER A 40 -1.23 -9.85 21.73
CA SER A 40 -2.66 -10.15 21.72
C SER A 40 -3.45 -9.10 22.49
N LEU A 41 -4.77 -9.07 22.27
CA LEU A 41 -5.65 -8.16 23.00
C LEU A 41 -5.59 -8.40 24.52
N LYS A 42 -5.43 -9.66 24.95
CA LYS A 42 -5.32 -10.01 26.39
C LYS A 42 -4.00 -9.54 26.98
N GLU A 43 -2.89 -9.72 26.26
CA GLU A 43 -1.59 -9.25 26.72
C GLU A 43 -1.56 -7.72 26.82
N LEU A 44 -2.10 -7.01 25.84
CA LEU A 44 -2.24 -5.55 25.89
C LEU A 44 -3.05 -5.09 27.11
N GLN A 45 -4.16 -5.76 27.40
CA GLN A 45 -5.00 -5.44 28.56
C GLN A 45 -4.35 -5.74 29.92
N SER A 46 -3.36 -6.62 29.95
CA SER A 46 -2.58 -6.88 31.18
C SER A 46 -1.61 -5.75 31.52
N ILE A 47 -1.36 -4.83 30.57
CA ILE A 47 -0.48 -3.68 30.78
C ILE A 47 -1.24 -2.60 31.57
N HIS A 48 -0.62 -2.13 32.65
CA HIS A 48 -1.16 -1.03 33.43
C HIS A 48 -1.48 0.19 32.55
N GLY A 49 -2.68 0.74 32.71
CA GLY A 49 -3.17 1.91 31.96
C GLY A 49 -3.80 1.59 30.60
N ILE A 50 -3.76 0.34 30.15
CA ILE A 50 -4.30 -0.12 28.85
C ILE A 50 -5.56 -0.97 29.07
N GLY A 51 -6.72 -0.33 29.04
CA GLY A 51 -8.00 -1.04 28.99
C GLY A 51 -8.36 -1.50 27.58
N VAL A 52 -9.53 -2.13 27.44
CA VAL A 52 -10.05 -2.65 26.15
C VAL A 52 -9.99 -1.60 25.04
N ALA A 53 -10.43 -0.37 25.31
CA ALA A 53 -10.45 0.71 24.30
C ALA A 53 -9.06 1.02 23.74
N LYS A 54 -8.06 1.22 24.62
CA LYS A 54 -6.68 1.50 24.21
C LYS A 54 -6.03 0.30 23.54
N ALA A 55 -6.29 -0.92 24.02
CA ALA A 55 -5.82 -2.14 23.38
C ALA A 55 -6.36 -2.25 21.94
N CYS A 56 -7.66 -2.00 21.74
CA CYS A 56 -8.28 -1.96 20.41
C CYS A 56 -7.67 -0.86 19.53
N GLN A 57 -7.42 0.33 20.06
CA GLN A 57 -6.76 1.42 19.32
C GLN A 57 -5.36 1.01 18.84
N ILE A 58 -4.56 0.38 19.69
CA ILE A 58 -3.22 -0.12 19.33
C ILE A 58 -3.32 -1.19 18.22
N LYS A 59 -4.23 -2.17 18.37
CA LYS A 59 -4.43 -3.18 17.33
C LYS A 59 -4.93 -2.57 16.02
N ALA A 60 -5.85 -1.62 16.09
CA ALA A 60 -6.39 -0.92 14.93
C ALA A 60 -5.29 -0.11 14.22
N LEU A 61 -4.44 0.59 14.97
CA LEU A 61 -3.28 1.32 14.44
C LEU A 61 -2.38 0.39 13.62
N PHE A 62 -1.95 -0.74 14.21
CA PHE A 62 -1.04 -1.65 13.52
C PHE A 62 -1.70 -2.35 12.34
N GLU A 63 -2.99 -2.66 12.43
CA GLU A 63 -3.69 -3.32 11.32
C GLU A 63 -4.08 -2.35 10.20
N LEU A 64 -4.29 -1.07 10.51
CA LEU A 64 -4.33 -0.01 9.50
C LEU A 64 -2.95 0.17 8.88
N ASN A 65 -1.88 0.26 9.68
CA ASN A 65 -0.52 0.33 9.15
C ASN A 65 -0.22 -0.86 8.24
N LYS A 66 -0.61 -2.08 8.61
CA LYS A 66 -0.44 -3.26 7.74
C LYS A 66 -1.21 -3.13 6.42
N ARG A 67 -2.44 -2.58 6.42
CA ARG A 67 -3.24 -2.35 5.20
C ARG A 67 -2.69 -1.21 4.34
N CYS A 68 -2.16 -0.16 4.96
CA CYS A 68 -1.52 0.96 4.26
C CYS A 68 -0.13 0.59 3.73
N SER A 69 0.61 -0.22 4.49
CA SER A 69 1.88 -0.85 4.10
C SER A 69 1.66 -2.05 3.17
N TYR A 70 0.40 -2.43 2.92
CA TYR A 70 0.05 -3.39 1.89
C TYR A 70 0.08 -2.67 0.54
N THR A 71 1.29 -2.51 0.04
CA THR A 71 1.64 -2.17 -1.34
C THR A 71 2.96 -2.89 -1.59
N PRO A 72 3.10 -3.81 -2.55
CA PRO A 72 2.23 -4.09 -3.70
C PRO A 72 2.13 -5.60 -3.97
N SER A 73 1.57 -6.02 -5.11
CA SER A 73 1.46 -7.45 -5.41
C SER A 73 2.83 -8.12 -5.27
N SER A 74 2.91 -9.31 -4.64
CA SER A 74 4.11 -10.16 -4.70
C SER A 74 4.37 -10.69 -6.11
N PHE A 75 3.66 -10.15 -7.10
CA PHE A 75 3.67 -10.56 -8.48
C PHE A 75 4.96 -10.04 -9.12
N VAL A 76 5.90 -10.98 -9.25
CA VAL A 76 7.17 -10.76 -9.94
C VAL A 76 6.93 -11.01 -11.42
N ILE A 77 7.29 -10.05 -12.26
CA ILE A 77 7.27 -10.19 -13.71
C ILE A 77 8.61 -10.75 -14.16
N LYS A 78 8.57 -11.93 -14.77
CA LYS A 78 9.73 -12.60 -15.38
C LYS A 78 9.60 -12.66 -16.91
N GLU A 79 8.37 -12.76 -17.39
CA GLU A 79 8.05 -12.84 -18.82
C GLU A 79 6.78 -12.07 -19.19
N ALA A 80 6.54 -11.85 -20.48
CA ALA A 80 5.35 -11.16 -20.98
C ALA A 80 4.04 -11.85 -20.56
N LYS A 81 4.06 -13.17 -20.36
CA LYS A 81 2.90 -13.92 -19.85
C LYS A 81 2.51 -13.51 -18.44
N ASP A 82 3.48 -13.13 -17.60
CA ASP A 82 3.21 -12.61 -16.26
C ASP A 82 2.49 -11.26 -16.36
N VAL A 83 2.94 -10.38 -17.27
CA VAL A 83 2.26 -9.10 -17.56
C VAL A 83 0.81 -9.34 -17.96
N TYR A 84 0.56 -10.26 -18.89
CA TYR A 84 -0.80 -10.62 -19.32
C TYR A 84 -1.63 -11.18 -18.16
N THR A 85 -1.06 -12.09 -17.36
CA THR A 85 -1.75 -12.70 -16.20
C THR A 85 -2.15 -11.63 -15.17
N TYR A 86 -1.29 -10.62 -14.97
CA TYR A 86 -1.56 -9.52 -14.05
C TYR A 86 -2.61 -8.53 -14.59
N ALA A 87 -2.49 -8.13 -15.86
CA ALA A 87 -3.27 -7.04 -16.43
C ALA A 87 -4.58 -7.49 -17.08
N SER A 88 -4.65 -8.70 -17.63
CA SER A 88 -5.83 -9.24 -18.33
C SER A 88 -7.11 -9.17 -17.49
N PRO A 89 -7.13 -9.58 -16.20
CA PRO A 89 -8.34 -9.48 -15.36
C PRO A 89 -8.85 -8.04 -15.16
N LYS A 90 -8.00 -7.03 -15.38
CA LYS A 90 -8.34 -5.60 -15.23
C LYS A 90 -8.76 -4.95 -16.54
N LEU A 91 -8.32 -5.49 -17.68
CA LEU A 91 -8.47 -4.86 -18.99
C LEU A 91 -9.34 -5.63 -19.98
N LYS A 92 -9.49 -6.96 -19.82
CA LYS A 92 -10.11 -7.84 -20.82
C LYS A 92 -11.55 -7.48 -21.17
N ASP A 93 -12.35 -7.11 -20.17
CA ASP A 93 -13.79 -6.88 -20.35
C ASP A 93 -14.12 -5.39 -20.60
N LEU A 94 -13.10 -4.56 -20.83
CA LEU A 94 -13.29 -3.15 -21.13
C LEU A 94 -13.69 -2.96 -22.61
N ASP A 95 -14.74 -2.19 -22.83
CA ASP A 95 -15.29 -1.85 -24.15
C ASP A 95 -14.52 -0.72 -24.86
N ARG A 96 -13.45 -0.21 -24.22
CA ARG A 96 -12.61 0.87 -24.72
C ARG A 96 -11.14 0.50 -24.61
N GLU A 97 -10.32 1.14 -25.43
CA GLU A 97 -8.87 1.03 -25.28
C GLU A 97 -8.42 1.75 -24.02
N VAL A 98 -7.58 1.08 -23.24
CA VAL A 98 -7.01 1.59 -22.01
C VAL A 98 -5.50 1.41 -22.07
N PHE A 99 -4.81 2.50 -21.71
CA PHE A 99 -3.37 2.53 -21.60
C PHE A 99 -2.99 2.56 -20.11
N MET A 100 -2.38 1.48 -19.68
CA MET A 100 -2.03 1.19 -18.29
C MET A 100 -0.51 1.07 -18.16
N ILE A 101 0.01 1.47 -17.00
CA ILE A 101 1.42 1.30 -16.66
C ILE A 101 1.54 0.41 -15.43
N LEU A 102 2.53 -0.48 -15.45
CA LEU A 102 2.99 -1.23 -14.29
C LEU A 102 4.33 -0.64 -13.87
N LEU A 103 4.41 -0.13 -12.66
CA LEU A 103 5.65 0.37 -12.07
C LEU A 103 6.32 -0.79 -11.34
N LEU A 104 7.64 -0.95 -11.47
CA LEU A 104 8.39 -2.10 -10.95
C LEU A 104 9.50 -1.69 -9.97
N ASP A 105 9.77 -2.55 -8.99
CA ASP A 105 10.99 -2.47 -8.16
C ASP A 105 12.22 -3.11 -8.86
N THR A 106 13.37 -3.07 -8.20
CA THR A 106 14.64 -3.66 -8.69
C THR A 106 14.61 -5.18 -8.84
N LYS A 107 13.56 -5.85 -8.35
CA LYS A 107 13.33 -7.28 -8.45
C LYS A 107 12.16 -7.61 -9.39
N ASN A 108 11.76 -6.65 -10.23
CA ASN A 108 10.63 -6.75 -11.17
C ASN A 108 9.28 -7.06 -10.50
N ARG A 109 9.09 -6.70 -9.23
CA ARG A 109 7.78 -6.79 -8.59
C ARG A 109 6.95 -5.58 -8.96
N VAL A 110 5.69 -5.79 -9.31
CA VAL A 110 4.77 -4.68 -9.57
C VAL A 110 4.58 -3.91 -8.28
N ILE A 111 5.09 -2.67 -8.23
CA ILE A 111 4.94 -1.75 -7.10
C ILE A 111 3.65 -0.95 -7.10
N ARG A 112 3.12 -0.73 -8.28
CA ARG A 112 1.87 -0.02 -8.50
C ARG A 112 1.46 -0.25 -9.93
N ASP A 113 0.16 -0.22 -10.15
CA ASP A 113 -0.38 -0.06 -11.48
C ASP A 113 -1.31 1.12 -11.56
N GLU A 114 -1.35 1.74 -12.73
CA GLU A 114 -2.11 2.96 -12.95
C GLU A 114 -2.60 3.03 -14.39
N ILE A 115 -3.86 3.40 -14.57
CA ILE A 115 -4.41 3.76 -15.88
C ILE A 115 -3.98 5.19 -16.18
N VAL A 116 -3.19 5.37 -17.23
CA VAL A 116 -2.68 6.69 -17.65
C VAL A 116 -3.64 7.36 -18.62
N SER A 117 -4.31 6.58 -19.46
CA SER A 117 -5.26 7.10 -20.43
C SER A 117 -6.34 6.08 -20.73
N ILE A 118 -7.56 6.59 -20.95
CA ILE A 118 -8.70 5.82 -21.45
C ILE A 118 -9.05 6.44 -22.78
N GLY A 119 -8.89 5.64 -23.84
CA GLY A 119 -9.11 6.03 -25.20
C GLY A 119 -10.56 5.94 -25.65
N THR A 120 -10.72 6.01 -26.96
CA THR A 120 -11.96 5.71 -27.66
C THR A 120 -12.03 4.20 -27.96
N LEU A 121 -12.95 3.78 -28.83
CA LEU A 121 -13.04 2.39 -29.28
C LEU A 121 -11.77 1.88 -29.99
N ASN A 122 -11.00 2.78 -30.64
CA ASN A 122 -9.92 2.41 -31.56
C ASN A 122 -8.62 3.23 -31.39
N SER A 123 -8.52 4.08 -30.37
CA SER A 123 -7.28 4.80 -30.10
C SER A 123 -7.20 5.35 -28.68
N CYS A 124 -6.03 5.24 -28.07
CA CYS A 124 -5.70 5.84 -26.78
C CYS A 124 -4.42 6.69 -26.89
N MET A 125 -4.52 7.99 -26.60
CA MET A 125 -3.35 8.88 -26.56
C MET A 125 -2.74 8.90 -25.16
N SER A 126 -1.46 8.55 -25.04
CA SER A 126 -0.70 8.70 -23.79
C SER A 126 0.48 9.64 -24.00
N HIS A 127 0.55 10.73 -23.23
CA HIS A 127 1.68 11.64 -23.26
C HIS A 127 2.79 11.14 -22.32
N PRO A 128 4.07 11.06 -22.72
CA PRO A 128 5.17 10.58 -21.87
C PRO A 128 5.23 11.25 -20.50
N ARG A 129 4.95 12.56 -20.43
CA ARG A 129 4.82 13.31 -19.16
C ARG A 129 3.90 12.63 -18.13
N GLU A 130 2.72 12.15 -18.54
CA GLU A 130 1.79 11.51 -17.61
C GLU A 130 2.28 10.12 -17.18
N VAL A 131 2.91 9.37 -18.10
CA VAL A 131 3.56 8.08 -17.80
C VAL A 131 4.68 8.25 -16.77
N PHE A 132 5.60 9.19 -17.02
CA PHE A 132 6.78 9.37 -16.18
C PHE A 132 6.46 10.09 -14.86
N LYS A 133 5.39 10.88 -14.77
CA LYS A 133 4.99 11.55 -13.53
C LYS A 133 4.77 10.55 -12.38
N SER A 134 4.02 9.49 -12.64
CA SER A 134 3.77 8.45 -11.63
C SER A 134 5.01 7.58 -11.41
N ALA A 135 5.78 7.25 -12.45
CA ALA A 135 7.04 6.52 -12.33
C ALA A 135 8.05 7.23 -11.41
N ILE A 136 8.23 8.54 -11.57
CA ILE A 136 9.14 9.38 -10.76
C ILE A 136 8.61 9.50 -9.33
N ARG A 137 7.31 9.76 -9.15
CA ARG A 137 6.69 9.89 -7.82
C ARG A 137 6.89 8.63 -6.97
N GLU A 138 6.73 7.45 -7.57
CA GLU A 138 6.89 6.17 -6.89
C GLU A 138 8.34 5.67 -6.85
N SER A 139 9.30 6.43 -7.40
CA SER A 139 10.71 6.03 -7.49
C SER A 139 10.90 4.62 -8.07
N CYS A 140 10.16 4.28 -9.13
CA CYS A 140 10.23 2.95 -9.71
C CYS A 140 11.58 2.69 -10.40
N ASN A 141 12.03 1.44 -10.40
CA ASN A 141 13.24 1.03 -11.12
C ASN A 141 12.99 0.86 -12.63
N ALA A 142 11.82 0.33 -12.98
CA ALA A 142 11.40 0.11 -14.35
C ALA A 142 9.89 0.27 -14.48
N LEU A 143 9.39 0.43 -15.71
CA LEU A 143 7.96 0.44 -16.00
C LEU A 143 7.66 -0.44 -17.21
N ILE A 144 6.46 -1.02 -17.22
CA ILE A 144 5.90 -1.76 -18.36
C ILE A 144 4.63 -1.04 -18.80
N LEU A 145 4.49 -0.87 -20.11
CA LEU A 145 3.30 -0.32 -20.74
C LEU A 145 2.39 -1.47 -21.16
N VAL A 146 1.10 -1.33 -20.88
CA VAL A 146 0.08 -2.31 -21.24
C VAL A 146 -1.06 -1.58 -21.95
N HIS A 147 -1.46 -2.10 -23.10
CA HIS A 147 -2.64 -1.64 -23.83
C HIS A 147 -3.58 -2.82 -24.08
N ASN A 148 -4.88 -2.59 -24.06
CA ASN A 148 -5.88 -3.54 -24.56
C ASN A 148 -6.50 -3.00 -25.85
N HIS A 149 -6.81 -3.92 -26.77
CA HIS A 149 -7.66 -3.67 -27.92
C HIS A 149 -8.97 -4.46 -27.74
N PRO A 150 -10.13 -3.80 -27.62
CA PRO A 150 -11.42 -4.48 -27.50
C PRO A 150 -11.75 -5.41 -28.68
N SER A 151 -11.14 -5.18 -29.86
CA SER A 151 -11.24 -6.05 -31.03
C SER A 151 -10.61 -7.44 -30.83
N GLY A 152 -9.72 -7.59 -29.83
CA GLY A 152 -8.95 -8.81 -29.60
C GLY A 152 -7.72 -8.98 -30.48
N ASP A 153 -7.42 -8.03 -31.37
CA ASP A 153 -6.19 -8.02 -32.16
C ASP A 153 -5.02 -7.49 -31.30
N CYS A 154 -3.92 -8.24 -31.24
CA CYS A 154 -2.72 -7.88 -30.48
C CYS A 154 -1.59 -7.36 -31.38
N THR A 155 -1.88 -7.09 -32.66
CA THR A 155 -0.92 -6.53 -33.60
C THR A 155 -0.60 -5.07 -33.22
N PRO A 156 0.67 -4.68 -33.07
CA PRO A 156 1.01 -3.30 -32.76
C PRO A 156 0.63 -2.38 -33.92
N SER A 157 -0.13 -1.33 -33.61
CA SER A 157 -0.49 -0.24 -34.51
C SER A 157 0.66 0.72 -34.77
#